data_AF-A0A6N6SL05-F1
#
_entry.id   AF-A0A6N6SL05-F1
#
_cell.length_a   1.000
_cell.length_b   1.000
_cell.length_c   1.000
_cell.angle_alpha   90.00
_cell.angle_beta   90.00
_cell.angle_gamma   90.00
#
_symmetry.space_group_name_H-M   'P 1'
#
loop_
_entity.id
_entity.type
_entity.pdbx_description
1 polymer ?
#
loop_
_entity_poly.entity_id
_entity_poly.type
_entity_poly.pdbx_seq_one_letter_code
_entity_poly.pdbx_strand_id
1 'polypeptide(L)'
;MGEVCTSVKFLKLRYPMLRIVTTVGTSLLMNYKKFLEETNSPAFSSFADFFNKISSGPHSEYANHEDEINSHIPALLDYIKNAGSAASAEVKSCNLILIKYPDEATICLIATDTVTSAFAAEVLRQYFNEKENNTDRIKCFFSPDDSNHVIPGLQVADTETFTSEGLRNLLKALYHHLVEGIDPRSGGTRLVNITGGFKGVIPYLTMFSLIKGFPITYVFENTNQLIEIPPLPFGFEGAYVEKYAYMLFNRRKLDYESKQELRSLGLMDEKNELTALGSLLFEYEVEYRPTSVNVIGLVIEYKLMEYYTQNPFPDYTYLERGNLFLAGEKIKAPPKGAEIDLVLKESEEEINNTNYIAVECKSARIFLSKFEKIKEQFKKKLKLMLSNATVPDEFHFFFYTFPPKKGDISREIEIFKHRAYRTDGGTNTKTSHFEELSRLLTDFFPGKKIRFFFATFELNRVYDYDNPYQSFVNEKLVRGVNFAEIEIEK
;
A
#
# COMPACT_ATOMS: atom_id res chain seq x y z
N MET A 1 36.76 -32.44 36.94
CA MET A 1 36.94 -32.85 35.52
C MET A 1 35.74 -33.72 35.16
N GLY A 2 34.77 -33.32 34.37
CA GLY A 2 34.56 -32.14 33.56
C GLY A 2 33.37 -32.48 32.65
N GLU A 3 32.31 -31.70 32.80
CA GLU A 3 31.25 -31.35 31.82
C GLU A 3 31.06 -32.19 30.55
N VAL A 4 29.85 -32.75 30.37
CA VAL A 4 29.10 -32.59 29.11
C VAL A 4 27.65 -32.20 29.45
N CYS A 5 27.44 -30.89 29.44
CA CYS A 5 26.13 -30.25 29.31
C CYS A 5 25.79 -30.18 27.81
N THR A 6 24.60 -30.59 27.40
CA THR A 6 23.75 -29.75 26.52
C THR A 6 22.35 -30.34 26.43
N SER A 7 21.48 -29.77 27.25
CA SER A 7 20.05 -29.69 26.99
C SER A 7 19.84 -29.02 25.63
N VAL A 8 19.17 -29.72 24.71
CA VAL A 8 18.63 -29.11 23.49
C VAL A 8 17.48 -28.22 23.93
N LYS A 9 17.79 -26.96 24.24
CA LYS A 9 16.81 -25.88 24.26
C LYS A 9 16.29 -25.77 22.83
N PHE A 10 15.05 -26.20 22.61
CA PHE A 10 14.26 -25.71 21.49
C PHE A 10 14.39 -24.19 21.50
N LEU A 11 15.04 -23.62 20.47
CA LEU A 11 14.93 -22.20 20.21
C LEU A 11 13.43 -21.90 20.13
N LYS A 12 12.91 -21.17 21.12
CA LYS A 12 11.65 -20.46 20.97
C LYS A 12 11.82 -19.58 19.74
N LEU A 13 11.25 -20.01 18.62
CA LEU A 13 10.92 -19.12 17.50
C LEU A 13 10.28 -17.90 18.15
N ARG A 14 10.92 -16.73 18.05
CA ARG A 14 10.26 -15.47 18.41
C ARG A 14 9.09 -15.36 17.44
N TYR A 15 7.89 -15.69 17.92
CA TYR A 15 6.67 -15.49 17.18
C TYR A 15 6.47 -14.00 16.94
N PRO A 16 5.98 -13.61 15.76
CA PRO A 16 5.91 -12.21 15.37
C PRO A 16 4.72 -11.51 16.04
N MET A 17 4.86 -10.21 16.28
CA MET A 17 3.89 -9.37 17.02
C MET A 17 2.47 -9.42 16.40
N LEU A 18 1.45 -9.61 17.23
CA LEU A 18 0.04 -9.51 16.85
C LEU A 18 -0.40 -8.04 16.80
N ARG A 19 -1.19 -7.68 15.79
CA ARG A 19 -1.90 -6.40 15.73
C ARG A 19 -3.39 -6.61 15.54
N ILE A 20 -4.18 -6.03 16.45
CA ILE A 20 -5.64 -6.07 16.49
C ILE A 20 -6.14 -4.65 16.22
N VAL A 21 -6.95 -4.48 15.17
CA VAL A 21 -7.77 -3.26 15.02
C VAL A 21 -9.20 -3.60 15.42
N THR A 22 -9.80 -2.77 16.27
CA THR A 22 -11.20 -2.91 16.67
C THR A 22 -11.88 -1.56 16.67
N THR A 23 -13.13 -1.52 16.21
CA THR A 23 -13.97 -0.34 16.39
C THR A 23 -14.57 -0.31 17.79
N VAL A 24 -14.81 0.88 18.32
CA VAL A 24 -15.32 1.09 19.69
C VAL A 24 -16.73 1.69 19.64
N GLY A 25 -17.64 1.05 20.34
CA GLY A 25 -19.03 1.47 20.42
C GLY A 25 -19.33 2.17 21.74
N THR A 26 -20.61 2.28 22.06
CA THR A 26 -21.07 2.84 23.33
C THR A 26 -21.41 1.77 24.38
N SER A 27 -21.22 0.48 24.06
CA SER A 27 -21.66 -0.63 24.91
C SER A 27 -21.06 -0.61 26.30
N LEU A 28 -19.80 -0.20 26.45
CA LEU A 28 -19.17 -0.07 27.77
C LEU A 28 -19.94 0.90 28.68
N LEU A 29 -20.24 2.10 28.16
CA LEU A 29 -20.93 3.15 28.90
C LEU A 29 -22.38 2.77 29.18
N MET A 30 -23.06 2.15 28.21
CA MET A 30 -24.43 1.66 28.37
C MET A 30 -24.53 0.57 29.44
N ASN A 31 -23.60 -0.40 29.42
CA ASN A 31 -23.57 -1.48 30.40
C ASN A 31 -23.24 -0.97 31.79
N TYR A 32 -22.34 0.00 31.91
CA TYR A 32 -22.04 0.66 33.19
C TYR A 32 -23.25 1.43 33.72
N LYS A 33 -23.94 2.22 32.89
CA LYS A 33 -25.19 2.90 33.27
C LYS A 33 -26.22 1.91 33.81
N LYS A 34 -26.43 0.80 33.10
CA LYS A 34 -27.35 -0.27 33.50
C LYS A 34 -26.93 -0.92 34.82
N PHE A 35 -25.65 -1.20 35.00
CA PHE A 35 -25.11 -1.74 36.26
C PHE A 35 -25.39 -0.80 37.45
N LEU A 36 -25.17 0.50 37.28
CA LEU A 36 -25.46 1.50 38.32
C LEU A 36 -26.94 1.53 38.68
N GLU A 37 -27.82 1.40 37.68
CA GLU A 37 -29.27 1.31 37.86
C GLU A 37 -29.68 0.06 38.65
N GLU A 38 -29.23 -1.12 38.21
CA GLU A 38 -29.58 -2.41 38.81
C GLU A 38 -29.04 -2.56 40.24
N THR A 39 -27.93 -1.89 40.56
CA THR A 39 -27.32 -1.90 41.90
C THR A 39 -27.82 -0.78 42.82
N ASN A 40 -28.72 0.09 42.36
CA ASN A 40 -29.15 1.30 43.07
C ASN A 40 -27.98 2.15 43.55
N SER A 41 -26.94 2.29 42.71
CA SER A 41 -25.75 3.05 43.05
C SER A 41 -26.07 4.55 43.16
N PRO A 42 -25.56 5.25 44.19
CA PRO A 42 -25.75 6.70 44.32
C PRO A 42 -25.12 7.50 43.16
N ALA A 43 -24.20 6.89 42.41
CA ALA A 43 -23.59 7.49 41.22
C ALA A 43 -24.49 7.44 39.97
N PHE A 44 -25.61 6.70 40.01
CA PHE A 44 -26.48 6.50 38.84
C PHE A 44 -26.95 7.82 38.23
N SER A 45 -27.57 8.70 39.02
CA SER A 45 -28.13 9.97 38.50
C SER A 45 -27.04 10.83 37.86
N SER A 46 -25.91 11.01 38.55
CA SER A 46 -24.79 11.81 38.04
C SER A 46 -24.23 11.25 36.73
N PHE A 47 -24.01 9.93 36.63
CA PHE A 47 -23.51 9.33 35.40
C PHE A 47 -24.57 9.33 34.28
N ALA A 48 -25.84 9.09 34.62
CA ALA A 48 -26.93 9.08 33.64
C ALA A 48 -27.15 10.45 33.02
N ASP A 49 -27.13 11.52 33.81
CA ASP A 49 -27.25 12.90 33.33
C ASP A 49 -26.08 13.26 32.42
N PHE A 50 -24.85 12.94 32.83
CA PHE A 50 -23.66 13.13 32.02
C PHE A 50 -23.70 12.32 30.71
N PHE A 51 -24.05 11.03 30.78
CA PHE A 51 -24.15 10.18 29.60
C PHE A 51 -25.18 10.71 28.61
N ASN A 52 -26.36 11.14 29.09
CA ASN A 52 -27.39 11.70 28.24
C ASN A 52 -26.93 13.01 27.58
N LYS A 53 -26.20 13.86 28.31
CA LYS A 53 -25.61 15.12 27.79
C LYS A 53 -24.67 14.88 26.61
N ILE A 54 -23.82 13.85 26.68
CA ILE A 54 -22.81 13.57 25.64
C ILE A 54 -23.29 12.61 24.53
N SER A 55 -24.43 11.92 24.72
CA SER A 55 -24.87 10.81 23.85
C SER A 55 -25.07 11.18 22.38
N SER A 56 -25.45 12.43 22.11
CA SER A 56 -25.65 12.96 20.76
C SER A 56 -24.55 13.94 20.32
N GLY A 57 -23.54 14.18 21.15
CA GLY A 57 -22.50 15.18 20.91
C GLY A 57 -21.48 14.71 19.87
N PRO A 58 -21.15 15.54 18.85
CA PRO A 58 -20.04 15.27 17.94
C PRO A 58 -18.71 15.28 18.71
N HIS A 59 -17.68 14.59 18.21
CA HIS A 59 -16.37 14.55 18.86
C HIS A 59 -15.76 15.94 19.07
N SER A 60 -16.10 16.94 18.26
CA SER A 60 -15.65 18.33 18.46
C SER A 60 -15.98 18.91 19.83
N GLU A 61 -16.94 18.33 20.54
CA GLU A 61 -17.30 18.72 21.91
C GLU A 61 -16.54 17.95 23.00
N TYR A 62 -15.69 16.98 22.64
CA TYR A 62 -14.97 16.12 23.58
C TYR A 62 -14.15 16.93 24.60
N ALA A 63 -13.41 17.93 24.14
CA ALA A 63 -12.61 18.82 24.98
C ALA A 63 -13.47 19.61 26.00
N ASN A 64 -14.74 19.89 25.68
CA ASN A 64 -15.66 20.58 26.60
C ASN A 64 -16.10 19.69 27.78
N HIS A 65 -15.85 18.38 27.69
CA HIS A 65 -16.25 17.38 28.66
C HIS A 65 -15.06 16.65 29.28
N GLU A 66 -13.82 17.04 28.97
CA GLU A 66 -12.62 16.31 29.37
C GLU A 66 -12.51 16.12 30.90
N ASP A 67 -12.80 17.16 31.68
CA ASP A 67 -12.79 17.08 33.15
C ASP A 67 -13.85 16.11 33.70
N GLU A 68 -15.09 16.19 33.17
CA GLU A 68 -16.19 15.30 33.56
C GLU A 68 -15.88 13.85 33.15
N ILE A 69 -15.35 13.64 31.94
CA ILE A 69 -14.86 12.35 31.44
C ILE A 69 -13.82 11.76 32.40
N ASN A 70 -12.77 12.52 32.70
CA ASN A 70 -11.66 12.09 33.55
C ASN A 70 -12.13 11.73 34.97
N SER A 71 -13.17 12.42 35.48
CA SER A 71 -13.76 12.10 36.78
C SER A 71 -14.45 10.73 36.83
N HIS A 72 -14.95 10.22 35.70
CA HIS A 72 -15.67 8.95 35.62
C HIS A 72 -14.78 7.75 35.25
N ILE A 73 -13.58 7.99 34.68
CA ILE A 73 -12.66 6.92 34.24
C ILE A 73 -12.35 5.91 35.37
N PRO A 74 -11.96 6.32 36.60
CA PRO A 74 -11.59 5.36 37.65
C PRO A 74 -12.72 4.37 37.97
N ALA A 75 -13.96 4.86 38.08
CA ALA A 75 -15.11 4.02 38.40
C ALA A 75 -15.47 3.05 37.25
N LEU A 76 -15.24 3.47 36.00
CA LEU A 76 -15.39 2.60 34.83
C LEU A 76 -14.29 1.54 34.75
N LEU A 77 -13.05 1.86 35.08
CA LEU A 77 -11.95 0.88 35.16
C LEU A 77 -12.25 -0.18 36.23
N ASP A 78 -12.71 0.23 37.41
CA ASP A 78 -13.14 -0.69 38.47
C ASP A 78 -14.33 -1.55 38.03
N TYR A 79 -15.29 -0.96 37.31
CA TYR A 79 -16.39 -1.71 36.73
C TYR A 79 -15.88 -2.79 35.75
N ILE A 80 -14.96 -2.46 34.85
CA ILE A 80 -14.39 -3.45 33.90
C ILE A 80 -13.66 -4.57 34.66
N LYS A 81 -12.88 -4.24 35.69
CA LYS A 81 -12.17 -5.24 36.51
C LYS A 81 -13.13 -6.23 37.16
N ASN A 82 -14.26 -5.75 37.66
CA ASN A 82 -15.27 -6.59 38.34
C ASN A 82 -16.17 -7.36 37.36
N ALA A 83 -16.63 -6.72 36.29
CA ALA A 83 -17.54 -7.31 35.31
C ALA A 83 -16.82 -8.20 34.29
N GLY A 84 -15.50 -8.01 34.10
CA GLY A 84 -14.68 -8.74 33.14
C GLY A 84 -15.25 -8.68 31.72
N SER A 85 -15.44 -9.85 31.12
CA SER A 85 -15.98 -9.98 29.75
C SER A 85 -17.42 -9.47 29.59
N ALA A 86 -18.17 -9.23 30.68
CA ALA A 86 -19.51 -8.66 30.59
C ALA A 86 -19.50 -7.13 30.43
N ALA A 87 -18.37 -6.47 30.70
CA ALA A 87 -18.27 -5.01 30.68
C ALA A 87 -18.55 -4.44 29.29
N SER A 88 -17.97 -5.03 28.24
CA SER A 88 -18.22 -4.62 26.86
C SER A 88 -17.88 -5.72 25.85
N ALA A 89 -18.39 -5.57 24.62
CA ALA A 89 -18.05 -6.47 23.51
C ALA A 89 -16.55 -6.42 23.17
N GLU A 90 -15.95 -5.23 23.25
CA GLU A 90 -14.52 -4.99 23.01
C GLU A 90 -13.65 -5.70 24.06
N VAL A 91 -13.99 -5.58 25.35
CA VAL A 91 -13.26 -6.28 26.44
C VAL A 91 -13.30 -7.79 26.21
N LYS A 92 -14.49 -8.35 25.97
CA LYS A 92 -14.69 -9.78 25.76
C LYS A 92 -13.90 -10.29 24.55
N SER A 93 -14.07 -9.65 23.40
CA SER A 93 -13.47 -10.10 22.15
C SER A 93 -11.96 -9.96 22.15
N CYS A 94 -11.40 -8.83 22.59
CA CYS A 94 -9.96 -8.65 22.70
C CYS A 94 -9.34 -9.66 23.68
N ASN A 95 -9.96 -9.92 24.83
CA ASN A 95 -9.45 -10.91 25.78
C ASN A 95 -9.44 -12.33 25.18
N LEU A 96 -10.50 -12.74 24.48
CA LEU A 96 -10.53 -14.05 23.81
C LEU A 96 -9.46 -14.16 22.71
N ILE A 97 -9.22 -13.09 21.95
CA ILE A 97 -8.14 -13.03 20.96
C ILE A 97 -6.78 -13.15 21.66
N LEU A 98 -6.54 -12.40 22.74
CA LEU A 98 -5.28 -12.39 23.49
C LEU A 98 -4.99 -13.73 24.21
N ILE A 99 -6.02 -14.53 24.50
CA ILE A 99 -5.87 -15.91 24.99
C ILE A 99 -5.42 -16.83 23.86
N LYS A 100 -6.02 -16.67 22.66
CA LYS A 100 -5.65 -17.45 21.47
C LYS A 100 -4.25 -17.13 20.95
N TYR A 101 -3.84 -15.87 21.07
CA TYR A 101 -2.52 -15.37 20.66
C TYR A 101 -1.75 -14.85 21.90
N PRO A 102 -0.97 -15.72 22.57
CA PRO A 102 -0.35 -15.40 23.86
C PRO A 102 0.88 -14.48 23.77
N ASP A 103 1.39 -14.21 22.57
CA ASP A 103 2.58 -13.38 22.33
C ASP A 103 2.31 -11.87 22.51
N GLU A 104 3.30 -11.05 22.16
CA GLU A 104 3.18 -9.59 22.17
C GLU A 104 2.07 -9.12 21.22
N ALA A 105 1.23 -8.23 21.72
CA ALA A 105 0.05 -7.76 21.02
C ALA A 105 -0.06 -6.24 21.08
N THR A 106 -0.41 -5.66 19.94
CA THR A 106 -0.82 -4.27 19.81
C THR A 106 -2.32 -4.22 19.52
N ILE A 107 -3.06 -3.45 20.31
CA ILE A 107 -4.48 -3.14 20.08
C ILE A 107 -4.56 -1.69 19.60
N CYS A 108 -5.18 -1.45 18.45
CA CYS A 108 -5.51 -0.11 17.98
C CYS A 108 -7.04 0.06 18.03
N LEU A 109 -7.50 1.05 18.78
CA LEU A 109 -8.91 1.37 18.93
C LEU A 109 -9.31 2.45 17.91
N ILE A 110 -10.44 2.25 17.24
CA ILE A 110 -11.02 3.22 16.30
C ILE A 110 -12.42 3.61 16.78
N ALA A 111 -12.61 4.89 17.07
CA ALA A 111 -13.86 5.50 17.52
C ALA A 111 -14.59 6.20 16.36
N THR A 112 -15.91 6.28 16.49
CA THR A 112 -16.76 7.16 15.67
C THR A 112 -16.56 8.62 16.05
N ASP A 113 -17.01 9.54 15.19
CA ASP A 113 -16.96 10.99 15.39
C ASP A 113 -17.97 11.47 16.45
N THR A 114 -17.90 10.89 17.66
CA THR A 114 -18.81 11.16 18.78
C THR A 114 -18.07 11.16 20.11
N VAL A 115 -18.52 11.99 21.06
CA VAL A 115 -17.93 12.06 22.40
C VAL A 115 -17.97 10.71 23.11
N THR A 116 -19.10 10.00 23.01
CA THR A 116 -19.31 8.71 23.69
C THR A 116 -18.37 7.61 23.21
N SER A 117 -18.10 7.52 21.90
CA SER A 117 -17.20 6.50 21.35
C SER A 117 -15.75 6.78 21.72
N ALA A 118 -15.32 8.05 21.63
CA ALA A 118 -13.99 8.48 22.06
C ALA A 118 -13.78 8.25 23.57
N PHE A 119 -14.77 8.57 24.40
CA PHE A 119 -14.71 8.33 25.84
C PHE A 119 -14.57 6.83 26.15
N ALA A 120 -15.40 5.98 25.54
CA ALA A 120 -15.28 4.54 25.71
C ALA A 120 -13.91 4.01 25.27
N ALA A 121 -13.36 4.51 24.16
CA ALA A 121 -12.05 4.11 23.66
C ALA A 121 -10.91 4.54 24.61
N GLU A 122 -10.99 5.72 25.21
CA GLU A 122 -10.01 6.19 26.19
C GLU A 122 -10.00 5.30 27.44
N VAL A 123 -11.18 4.92 27.95
CA VAL A 123 -11.29 3.99 29.09
C VAL A 123 -10.69 2.62 28.74
N LEU A 124 -11.01 2.08 27.55
CA LEU A 124 -10.46 0.80 27.09
C LEU A 124 -8.93 0.87 26.91
N ARG A 125 -8.41 1.97 26.38
CA ARG A 125 -6.97 2.23 26.25
C ARG A 125 -6.28 2.16 27.60
N GLN A 126 -6.84 2.80 28.62
CA GLN A 126 -6.29 2.76 29.97
C GLN A 126 -6.37 1.34 30.55
N TYR A 127 -7.52 0.68 30.47
CA TYR A 127 -7.72 -0.69 30.95
C TYR A 127 -6.69 -1.69 30.39
N PHE A 128 -6.49 -1.69 29.07
CA PHE A 128 -5.55 -2.63 28.42
C PHE A 128 -4.07 -2.29 28.63
N ASN A 129 -3.75 -1.07 29.06
CA ASN A 129 -2.38 -0.64 29.38
C ASN A 129 -2.06 -0.69 30.89
N GLU A 130 -3.04 -0.95 31.75
CA GLU A 130 -2.80 -1.10 33.19
C GLU A 130 -1.93 -2.33 33.47
N LYS A 131 -0.86 -2.13 34.26
CA LYS A 131 0.13 -3.18 34.58
C LYS A 131 -0.46 -4.39 35.31
N GLU A 132 -1.53 -4.21 36.06
CA GLU A 132 -2.22 -5.29 36.80
C GLU A 132 -3.01 -6.22 35.88
N ASN A 133 -3.36 -5.79 34.66
CA ASN A 133 -4.27 -6.54 33.78
C ASN A 133 -3.57 -7.38 32.72
N ASN A 134 -2.29 -7.13 32.38
CA ASN A 134 -1.40 -8.06 31.65
C ASN A 134 -0.03 -7.41 31.39
N THR A 135 1.04 -8.20 31.56
CA THR A 135 2.48 -7.93 31.37
C THR A 135 2.85 -7.03 30.17
N ASP A 136 4.07 -6.47 30.17
CA ASP A 136 4.73 -5.64 29.11
C ASP A 136 4.53 -6.07 27.63
N ARG A 137 3.89 -7.22 27.38
CA ARG A 137 3.49 -7.79 26.10
C ARG A 137 2.33 -7.04 25.40
N ILE A 138 1.43 -6.37 26.11
CA ILE A 138 0.27 -5.70 25.50
C ILE A 138 0.50 -4.19 25.43
N LYS A 139 0.18 -3.61 24.27
CA LYS A 139 0.12 -2.16 24.10
C LYS A 139 -1.20 -1.79 23.42
N CYS A 140 -1.97 -0.91 24.03
CA CYS A 140 -3.20 -0.38 23.47
C CYS A 140 -3.02 1.09 23.07
N PHE A 141 -3.32 1.42 21.82
CA PHE A 141 -3.20 2.75 21.26
C PHE A 141 -4.58 3.34 20.94
N PHE A 142 -4.75 4.57 21.41
CA PHE A 142 -5.85 5.45 21.10
C PHE A 142 -5.41 6.87 21.48
N SER A 143 -5.89 7.86 20.73
CA SER A 143 -5.71 9.27 21.03
C SER A 143 -6.95 10.01 20.54
N PRO A 144 -7.65 10.77 21.40
CA PRO A 144 -8.86 11.48 20.98
C PRO A 144 -8.58 12.54 19.90
N ASP A 145 -7.39 13.14 19.90
CA ASP A 145 -7.02 14.20 18.94
C ASP A 145 -6.51 13.68 17.59
N ASP A 146 -6.32 12.35 17.45
CA ASP A 146 -5.80 11.76 16.22
C ASP A 146 -6.93 11.30 15.30
N SER A 147 -6.96 11.86 14.08
CA SER A 147 -7.94 11.51 13.03
C SER A 147 -7.88 10.04 12.55
N ASN A 148 -6.83 9.28 12.89
CA ASN A 148 -6.75 7.84 12.65
C ASN A 148 -7.33 7.01 13.81
N HIS A 149 -7.63 7.63 14.94
CA HIS A 149 -8.26 6.99 16.10
C HIS A 149 -9.70 7.46 16.28
N VAL A 150 -10.01 8.73 16.05
CA VAL A 150 -11.38 9.25 15.99
C VAL A 150 -11.66 9.67 14.56
N ILE A 151 -12.51 8.92 13.86
CA ILE A 151 -12.63 9.03 12.40
C ILE A 151 -13.56 10.19 12.02
N PRO A 152 -13.06 11.28 11.42
CA PRO A 152 -13.90 12.43 11.08
C PRO A 152 -14.98 12.04 10.08
N GLY A 153 -16.20 12.48 10.34
CA GLY A 153 -17.39 12.19 9.54
C GLY A 153 -17.98 10.80 9.75
N LEU A 154 -17.37 9.94 10.59
CA LEU A 154 -17.91 8.63 10.90
C LEU A 154 -18.99 8.73 11.98
N GLN A 155 -20.19 9.13 11.61
CA GLN A 155 -21.32 9.38 12.52
C GLN A 155 -22.66 8.88 11.93
N VAL A 156 -23.76 9.02 12.70
CA VAL A 156 -25.13 8.58 12.32
C VAL A 156 -26.14 9.69 12.08
N ALA A 157 -25.80 10.95 12.40
CA ALA A 157 -26.66 12.12 12.26
C ALA A 157 -26.82 12.59 10.80
N ASP A 158 -25.79 12.45 9.97
CA ASP A 158 -25.81 12.86 8.57
C ASP A 158 -25.24 11.77 7.64
N THR A 159 -26.10 11.24 6.78
CA THR A 159 -25.78 10.11 5.90
C THR A 159 -24.80 10.51 4.80
N GLU A 160 -24.85 11.74 4.30
CA GLU A 160 -23.96 12.21 3.24
C GLU A 160 -22.52 12.30 3.74
N THR A 161 -22.30 12.89 4.91
CA THR A 161 -20.99 12.96 5.58
C THR A 161 -20.48 11.57 5.94
N PHE A 162 -21.35 10.70 6.48
CA PHE A 162 -20.98 9.30 6.78
C PHE A 162 -20.45 8.58 5.54
N THR A 163 -21.16 8.68 4.41
CA THR A 163 -20.84 7.93 3.19
C THR A 163 -19.66 8.52 2.41
N SER A 164 -19.60 9.84 2.26
CA SER A 164 -18.58 10.52 1.44
C SER A 164 -17.26 10.77 2.19
N GLU A 165 -17.31 11.02 3.49
CA GLU A 165 -16.14 11.38 4.30
C GLU A 165 -15.81 10.28 5.32
N GLY A 166 -16.78 9.89 6.16
CA GLY A 166 -16.58 8.97 7.28
C GLY A 166 -16.01 7.62 6.86
N LEU A 167 -16.65 6.95 5.90
CA LEU A 167 -16.18 5.66 5.39
C LEU A 167 -14.82 5.74 4.70
N ARG A 168 -14.55 6.83 3.98
CA ARG A 168 -13.26 7.05 3.32
C ARG A 168 -12.15 7.25 4.35
N ASN A 169 -12.42 8.03 5.40
CA ASN A 169 -11.48 8.25 6.49
C ASN A 169 -11.27 6.97 7.33
N LEU A 170 -12.31 6.15 7.51
CA LEU A 170 -12.17 4.83 8.13
C LEU A 170 -11.17 3.96 7.38
N LEU A 171 -11.27 3.88 6.05
CA LEU A 171 -10.28 3.11 5.28
C LEU A 171 -8.86 3.64 5.43
N LYS A 172 -8.66 4.96 5.41
CA LYS A 172 -7.33 5.56 5.64
C LYS A 172 -6.77 5.12 7.00
N ALA A 173 -7.60 5.15 8.05
CA ALA A 173 -7.20 4.68 9.37
C ALA A 173 -6.84 3.19 9.38
N LEU A 174 -7.63 2.34 8.71
CA LEU A 174 -7.30 0.91 8.58
C LEU A 174 -5.96 0.69 7.87
N TYR A 175 -5.68 1.43 6.79
CA TYR A 175 -4.38 1.40 6.11
C TYR A 175 -3.24 1.83 7.04
N HIS A 176 -3.43 2.95 7.73
CA HIS A 176 -2.45 3.46 8.67
C HIS A 176 -2.10 2.43 9.73
N HIS A 177 -3.11 1.79 10.33
CA HIS A 177 -2.91 0.85 11.43
C HIS A 177 -2.45 -0.54 10.97
N LEU A 178 -2.85 -1.02 9.79
CA LEU A 178 -2.61 -2.41 9.36
C LEU A 178 -1.59 -2.56 8.24
N VAL A 179 -1.24 -1.49 7.53
CA VAL A 179 -0.41 -1.56 6.32
C VAL A 179 0.80 -0.64 6.40
N GLU A 180 0.62 0.64 6.73
CA GLU A 180 1.70 1.64 6.68
C GLU A 180 2.83 1.33 7.66
N GLY A 181 4.07 1.40 7.18
CA GLY A 181 5.26 1.22 8.02
C GLY A 181 5.51 -0.20 8.53
N ILE A 182 4.72 -1.20 8.11
CA ILE A 182 4.88 -2.60 8.53
C ILE A 182 5.52 -3.40 7.39
N ASP A 183 6.67 -4.05 7.65
CA ASP A 183 7.26 -4.99 6.66
C ASP A 183 6.36 -6.23 6.54
N PRO A 184 5.80 -6.53 5.35
CA PRO A 184 4.96 -7.72 5.14
C PRO A 184 5.69 -9.03 5.46
N ARG A 185 7.03 -9.03 5.45
CA ARG A 185 7.89 -10.18 5.74
C ARG A 185 8.23 -10.32 7.21
N SER A 186 7.81 -9.39 8.06
CA SER A 186 8.02 -9.45 9.52
C SER A 186 7.25 -10.60 10.19
N GLY A 187 6.35 -11.27 9.46
CA GLY A 187 5.59 -12.43 9.92
C GLY A 187 4.42 -12.10 10.84
N GLY A 188 4.26 -10.84 11.28
CA GLY A 188 3.25 -10.43 12.26
C GLY A 188 1.83 -10.74 11.82
N THR A 189 1.02 -11.27 12.74
CA THR A 189 -0.41 -11.47 12.49
C THR A 189 -1.13 -10.15 12.64
N ARG A 190 -1.93 -9.77 11.64
CA ARG A 190 -2.72 -8.54 11.62
C ARG A 190 -4.17 -8.92 11.41
N LEU A 191 -5.05 -8.61 12.35
CA LEU A 191 -6.45 -8.99 12.27
C LEU A 191 -7.39 -7.83 12.58
N VAL A 192 -8.62 -7.95 12.10
CA VAL A 192 -9.70 -6.99 12.33
C VAL A 192 -10.77 -7.65 13.18
N ASN A 193 -11.02 -7.09 14.36
CA ASN A 193 -12.07 -7.53 15.26
C ASN A 193 -13.35 -6.75 14.96
N ILE A 194 -14.38 -7.45 14.50
CA ILE A 194 -15.68 -6.87 14.12
C ILE A 194 -16.77 -7.12 15.18
N THR A 195 -16.39 -7.58 16.39
CA THR A 195 -17.36 -7.88 17.46
C THR A 195 -17.96 -6.62 18.06
N GLY A 196 -17.11 -5.64 18.40
CA GLY A 196 -17.50 -4.39 19.06
C GLY A 196 -17.58 -3.23 18.07
N GLY A 197 -18.17 -2.13 18.51
CA GLY A 197 -18.23 -0.91 17.71
C GLY A 197 -19.48 -0.71 16.85
N PHE A 198 -19.32 0.24 15.94
CA PHE A 198 -20.41 0.76 15.13
C PHE A 198 -20.79 -0.22 14.01
N LYS A 199 -21.92 -0.89 14.16
CA LYS A 199 -22.36 -1.96 13.24
C LYS A 199 -22.44 -1.53 11.77
N GLY A 200 -22.69 -0.25 11.50
CA GLY A 200 -22.73 0.31 10.15
C GLY A 200 -21.44 0.17 9.36
N VAL A 201 -20.28 -0.04 10.02
CA VAL A 201 -18.99 -0.16 9.33
C VAL A 201 -18.54 -1.60 9.10
N ILE A 202 -19.21 -2.59 9.69
CA ILE A 202 -18.82 -4.01 9.59
C ILE A 202 -18.64 -4.47 8.13
N PRO A 203 -19.50 -4.12 7.16
CA PRO A 203 -19.29 -4.49 5.76
C PRO A 203 -17.97 -3.98 5.19
N TYR A 204 -17.58 -2.75 5.53
CA TYR A 204 -16.34 -2.11 5.06
C TYR A 204 -15.11 -2.70 5.75
N LEU A 205 -15.17 -2.98 7.05
CA LEU A 205 -14.14 -3.69 7.80
C LEU A 205 -13.88 -5.08 7.21
N THR A 206 -14.96 -5.80 6.92
CA THR A 206 -14.94 -7.15 6.34
C THR A 206 -14.29 -7.11 4.95
N MET A 207 -14.79 -6.25 4.07
CA MET A 207 -14.28 -6.13 2.70
C MET A 207 -12.81 -5.69 2.67
N PHE A 208 -12.42 -4.69 3.47
CA PHE A 208 -11.02 -4.28 3.59
C PHE A 208 -10.13 -5.46 4.02
N SER A 209 -10.55 -6.19 5.06
CA SER A 209 -9.77 -7.31 5.60
C SER A 209 -9.63 -8.43 4.58
N LEU A 210 -10.72 -8.79 3.90
CA LEU A 210 -10.70 -9.82 2.85
C LEU A 210 -9.79 -9.43 1.68
N ILE A 211 -9.90 -8.19 1.19
CA ILE A 211 -9.05 -7.66 0.11
C ILE A 211 -7.56 -7.65 0.50
N LYS A 212 -7.25 -7.32 1.75
CA LYS A 212 -5.87 -7.27 2.26
C LYS A 212 -5.33 -8.61 2.77
N GLY A 213 -6.17 -9.64 2.81
CA GLY A 213 -5.80 -10.94 3.36
C GLY A 213 -5.54 -10.91 4.88
N PHE A 214 -6.27 -10.09 5.63
CA PHE A 214 -6.25 -10.09 7.09
C PHE A 214 -7.36 -11.00 7.65
N PRO A 215 -7.08 -11.85 8.66
CA PRO A 215 -8.11 -12.58 9.37
C PRO A 215 -9.11 -11.62 10.02
N ILE A 216 -10.37 -12.04 10.08
CA ILE A 216 -11.45 -11.32 10.76
C ILE A 216 -11.87 -12.13 11.98
N THR A 217 -12.04 -11.47 13.12
CA THR A 217 -12.53 -12.12 14.35
C THR A 217 -13.86 -11.56 14.79
N TYR A 218 -14.73 -12.45 15.28
CA TYR A 218 -16.06 -12.11 15.79
C TYR A 218 -16.42 -13.07 16.94
N VAL A 219 -16.97 -12.56 18.03
CA VAL A 219 -17.52 -13.40 19.11
C VAL A 219 -18.99 -13.68 18.83
N PHE A 220 -19.35 -14.97 18.73
CA PHE A 220 -20.72 -15.39 18.49
C PHE A 220 -21.64 -15.00 19.66
N GLU A 221 -22.76 -14.34 19.34
CA GLU A 221 -23.65 -13.74 20.36
C GLU A 221 -24.03 -14.74 21.46
N ASN A 222 -24.04 -14.27 22.70
CA ASN A 222 -24.38 -15.06 23.89
C ASN A 222 -23.49 -16.28 24.17
N THR A 223 -22.34 -16.41 23.50
CA THR A 223 -21.35 -17.47 23.76
C THR A 223 -19.96 -16.91 24.06
N ASN A 224 -19.03 -17.76 24.47
CA ASN A 224 -17.60 -17.41 24.58
C ASN A 224 -16.80 -17.95 23.38
N GLN A 225 -17.46 -18.23 22.26
CA GLN A 225 -16.80 -18.77 21.07
C GLN A 225 -16.30 -17.62 20.19
N LEU A 226 -14.98 -17.57 20.03
CA LEU A 226 -14.31 -16.71 19.07
C LEU A 226 -14.33 -17.41 17.70
N ILE A 227 -15.04 -16.82 16.74
CA ILE A 227 -15.00 -17.22 15.34
C ILE A 227 -13.89 -16.43 14.67
N GLU A 228 -13.02 -17.13 13.96
CA GLU A 228 -12.02 -16.52 13.08
C GLU A 228 -12.37 -16.90 11.64
N ILE A 229 -12.55 -15.89 10.81
CA ILE A 229 -12.65 -16.04 9.36
C ILE A 229 -11.23 -15.88 8.82
N PRO A 230 -10.61 -16.95 8.28
CA PRO A 230 -9.26 -16.86 7.76
C PRO A 230 -9.22 -15.94 6.52
N PRO A 231 -8.03 -15.49 6.10
CA PRO A 231 -7.86 -14.83 4.82
C PRO A 231 -8.41 -15.72 3.70
N LEU A 232 -9.42 -15.23 2.98
CA LEU A 232 -10.00 -15.91 1.83
C LEU A 232 -9.39 -15.35 0.54
N PRO A 233 -9.33 -16.15 -0.54
CA PRO A 233 -8.96 -15.66 -1.86
C PRO A 233 -10.09 -14.78 -2.43
N PHE A 234 -10.24 -13.59 -1.87
CA PHE A 234 -11.24 -12.61 -2.23
C PHE A 234 -10.54 -11.42 -2.91
N GLY A 235 -11.16 -10.90 -3.95
CA GLY A 235 -10.63 -9.78 -4.71
C GLY A 235 -11.69 -9.24 -5.65
N PHE A 236 -11.34 -8.15 -6.30
CA PHE A 236 -12.16 -7.64 -7.39
C PHE A 236 -11.90 -8.47 -8.66
N GLU A 237 -12.95 -8.64 -9.47
CA GLU A 237 -12.84 -9.32 -10.76
C GLU A 237 -11.99 -8.47 -11.72
N GLY A 238 -11.07 -9.12 -12.44
CA GLY A 238 -9.97 -8.46 -13.14
C GLY A 238 -10.41 -7.49 -14.24
N ALA A 239 -11.44 -7.83 -15.03
CA ALA A 239 -11.95 -6.96 -16.09
C ALA A 239 -12.57 -5.68 -15.50
N TYR A 240 -13.28 -5.79 -14.37
CA TYR A 240 -13.83 -4.63 -13.67
C TYR A 240 -12.76 -3.77 -13.01
N VAL A 241 -11.74 -4.37 -12.40
CA VAL A 241 -10.58 -3.63 -11.86
C VAL A 241 -9.91 -2.82 -12.95
N GLU A 242 -9.62 -3.44 -14.08
CA GLU A 242 -8.94 -2.78 -15.19
C GLU A 242 -9.74 -1.57 -15.69
N LYS A 243 -11.01 -1.79 -16.06
CA LYS A 243 -11.88 -0.74 -16.58
C LYS A 243 -11.97 0.42 -15.59
N TYR A 244 -12.37 0.12 -14.36
CA TYR A 244 -12.72 1.16 -13.40
C TYR A 244 -11.51 1.82 -12.77
N ALA A 245 -10.40 1.12 -12.55
CA ALA A 245 -9.18 1.77 -12.07
C ALA A 245 -8.63 2.77 -13.10
N TYR A 246 -8.67 2.45 -14.40
CA TYR A 246 -8.30 3.39 -15.45
C TYR A 246 -9.21 4.62 -15.47
N MET A 247 -10.52 4.42 -15.35
CA MET A 247 -11.49 5.52 -15.25
C MET A 247 -11.22 6.37 -14.01
N LEU A 248 -11.03 5.76 -12.83
CA LEU A 248 -10.71 6.45 -11.58
C LEU A 248 -9.38 7.22 -11.64
N PHE A 249 -8.37 6.68 -12.33
CA PHE A 249 -7.10 7.36 -12.59
C PHE A 249 -7.30 8.65 -13.40
N ASN A 250 -8.19 8.62 -14.40
CA ASN A 250 -8.49 9.75 -15.28
C ASN A 250 -9.74 10.55 -14.87
N ARG A 251 -10.33 10.30 -13.70
CA ARG A 251 -11.66 10.77 -13.28
C ARG A 251 -11.96 12.26 -13.51
N ARG A 252 -10.94 13.11 -13.39
CA ARG A 252 -11.09 14.57 -13.60
C ARG A 252 -11.35 14.95 -15.06
N LYS A 253 -10.93 14.12 -16.02
CA LYS A 253 -11.01 14.35 -17.48
C LYS A 253 -12.10 13.53 -18.18
N LEU A 254 -12.84 12.70 -17.44
CA LEU A 254 -13.92 11.89 -17.99
C LEU A 254 -15.11 12.73 -18.45
N ASP A 255 -15.83 12.23 -19.46
CA ASP A 255 -17.14 12.72 -19.86
C ASP A 255 -18.22 12.49 -18.79
N TYR A 256 -19.41 13.05 -19.00
CA TYR A 256 -20.50 12.99 -18.03
C TYR A 256 -21.02 11.56 -17.81
N GLU A 257 -21.18 10.77 -18.87
CA GLU A 257 -21.71 9.40 -18.80
C GLU A 257 -20.79 8.48 -18.00
N SER A 258 -19.49 8.54 -18.27
CA SER A 258 -18.45 7.81 -17.53
C SER A 258 -18.42 8.19 -16.05
N LYS A 259 -18.64 9.48 -15.73
CA LYS A 259 -18.73 9.94 -14.33
C LYS A 259 -19.98 9.41 -13.65
N GLN A 260 -21.13 9.40 -14.34
CA GLN A 260 -22.37 8.81 -13.81
C GLN A 260 -22.23 7.30 -13.59
N GLU A 261 -21.55 6.59 -14.49
CA GLU A 261 -21.26 5.16 -14.30
C GLU A 261 -20.48 4.94 -12.99
N LEU A 262 -19.36 5.65 -12.78
CA LEU A 262 -18.56 5.52 -11.56
C LEU A 262 -19.34 5.86 -10.27
N ARG A 263 -20.24 6.84 -10.33
CA ARG A 263 -21.11 7.23 -9.21
C ARG A 263 -22.19 6.19 -8.92
N SER A 264 -22.81 5.63 -9.95
CA SER A 264 -23.83 4.58 -9.82
C SER A 264 -23.28 3.30 -9.17
N LEU A 265 -21.98 3.04 -9.36
CA LEU A 265 -21.24 1.95 -8.74
C LEU A 265 -20.72 2.31 -7.33
N GLY A 266 -20.91 3.55 -6.90
CA GLY A 266 -20.41 4.06 -5.62
C GLY A 266 -18.89 4.11 -5.54
N LEU A 267 -18.17 4.21 -6.66
CA LEU A 267 -16.70 4.31 -6.71
C LEU A 267 -16.21 5.78 -6.65
N MET A 268 -17.08 6.71 -6.98
CA MET A 268 -16.78 8.14 -7.02
C MET A 268 -17.97 8.94 -6.48
N ASP A 269 -17.69 10.05 -5.80
CA ASP A 269 -18.71 10.95 -5.28
C ASP A 269 -19.11 12.07 -6.28
N GLU A 270 -20.03 12.94 -5.85
CA GLU A 270 -20.49 14.09 -6.62
C GLU A 270 -19.40 15.15 -6.87
N LYS A 271 -18.37 15.19 -6.01
CA LYS A 271 -17.20 16.08 -6.13
C LYS A 271 -16.12 15.49 -7.05
N ASN A 272 -16.35 14.32 -7.64
CA ASN A 272 -15.41 13.52 -8.44
C ASN A 272 -14.18 13.01 -7.66
N GLU A 273 -14.34 12.83 -6.35
CA GLU A 273 -13.36 12.21 -5.49
C GLU A 273 -13.69 10.73 -5.26
N LEU A 274 -12.67 9.94 -4.90
CA LEU A 274 -12.85 8.51 -4.66
C LEU A 274 -13.65 8.30 -3.37
N THR A 275 -14.65 7.42 -3.43
CA THR A 275 -15.31 6.89 -2.23
C THR A 275 -14.40 5.87 -1.54
N ALA A 276 -14.86 5.32 -0.41
CA ALA A 276 -14.18 4.19 0.23
C ALA A 276 -13.99 2.99 -0.74
N LEU A 277 -15.05 2.61 -1.45
CA LEU A 277 -15.00 1.53 -2.45
C LEU A 277 -14.07 1.87 -3.62
N GLY A 278 -14.12 3.12 -4.10
CA GLY A 278 -13.22 3.60 -5.15
C GLY A 278 -11.75 3.54 -4.74
N SER A 279 -11.44 3.93 -3.50
CA SER A 279 -10.11 3.82 -2.91
C SER A 279 -9.65 2.36 -2.84
N LEU A 280 -10.48 1.45 -2.32
CA LEU A 280 -10.15 0.02 -2.26
C LEU A 280 -9.86 -0.56 -3.64
N LEU A 281 -10.70 -0.29 -4.64
CA LEU A 281 -10.50 -0.79 -6.00
C LEU A 281 -9.22 -0.22 -6.62
N PHE A 282 -8.99 1.09 -6.45
CA PHE A 282 -7.80 1.75 -6.97
C PHE A 282 -6.50 1.26 -6.32
N GLU A 283 -6.51 1.00 -5.01
CA GLU A 283 -5.34 0.47 -4.30
C GLU A 283 -5.13 -1.02 -4.56
N TYR A 284 -6.22 -1.79 -4.67
CA TYR A 284 -6.16 -3.18 -5.10
C TYR A 284 -5.50 -3.30 -6.47
N GLU A 285 -5.84 -2.40 -7.40
CA GLU A 285 -5.17 -2.30 -8.69
C GLU A 285 -3.66 -2.04 -8.51
N VAL A 286 -3.26 -1.10 -7.66
CA VAL A 286 -1.84 -0.78 -7.45
C VAL A 286 -1.06 -1.94 -6.83
N GLU A 287 -1.65 -2.66 -5.87
CA GLU A 287 -0.99 -3.74 -5.11
C GLU A 287 -1.00 -5.09 -5.83
N TYR A 288 -2.13 -5.48 -6.43
CA TYR A 288 -2.36 -6.84 -6.95
C TYR A 288 -2.25 -6.95 -8.46
N ARG A 289 -2.01 -5.85 -9.17
CA ARG A 289 -1.76 -5.94 -10.60
C ARG A 289 -0.51 -6.78 -10.89
N PRO A 290 -0.62 -7.83 -11.73
CA PRO A 290 0.44 -8.22 -12.65
C PRO A 290 0.61 -7.18 -13.78
N THR A 291 0.36 -5.90 -13.51
CA THR A 291 0.52 -4.71 -14.37
C THR A 291 0.81 -3.45 -13.53
N SER A 292 1.29 -3.60 -12.28
CA SER A 292 1.94 -2.50 -11.56
C SER A 292 3.07 -1.98 -12.47
N VAL A 293 3.60 -0.77 -12.25
CA VAL A 293 4.73 -0.26 -13.07
C VAL A 293 5.82 -1.34 -13.29
N ASN A 294 5.99 -2.22 -12.32
CA ASN A 294 6.87 -3.38 -12.38
C ASN A 294 6.47 -4.37 -13.48
N VAL A 295 5.19 -4.76 -13.62
CA VAL A 295 4.82 -5.80 -14.59
C VAL A 295 4.54 -5.26 -15.99
N ILE A 296 4.08 -4.02 -16.15
CA ILE A 296 4.17 -3.39 -17.47
C ILE A 296 5.64 -3.33 -17.90
N GLY A 297 6.55 -2.93 -16.99
CA GLY A 297 7.99 -3.05 -17.21
C GLY A 297 8.41 -4.45 -17.68
N LEU A 298 7.99 -5.49 -16.96
CA LEU A 298 8.27 -6.89 -17.34
C LEU A 298 7.71 -7.26 -18.72
N VAL A 299 6.47 -6.86 -19.07
CA VAL A 299 5.92 -7.15 -20.41
C VAL A 299 6.71 -6.41 -21.49
N ILE A 300 7.13 -5.17 -21.23
CA ILE A 300 8.01 -4.43 -22.13
C ILE A 300 9.38 -5.13 -22.28
N GLU A 301 9.95 -5.65 -21.19
CA GLU A 301 11.17 -6.46 -21.26
C GLU A 301 10.96 -7.69 -22.14
N TYR A 302 9.85 -8.44 -21.99
CA TYR A 302 9.53 -9.57 -22.87
C TYR A 302 9.33 -9.16 -24.33
N LYS A 303 8.75 -7.98 -24.58
CA LYS A 303 8.60 -7.45 -25.94
C LYS A 303 9.93 -7.07 -26.57
N LEU A 304 10.84 -6.51 -25.77
CA LEU A 304 12.21 -6.26 -26.17
C LEU A 304 12.97 -7.57 -26.44
N MET A 305 12.76 -8.59 -25.59
CA MET A 305 13.32 -9.90 -25.83
C MET A 305 12.84 -10.48 -27.16
N GLU A 306 11.52 -10.49 -27.39
CA GLU A 306 10.91 -10.94 -28.64
C GLU A 306 11.53 -10.21 -29.84
N TYR A 307 11.68 -8.89 -29.74
CA TYR A 307 12.30 -8.06 -30.77
C TYR A 307 13.77 -8.45 -31.03
N TYR A 308 14.61 -8.51 -30.00
CA TYR A 308 16.04 -8.81 -30.15
C TYR A 308 16.31 -10.27 -30.55
N THR A 309 15.45 -11.22 -30.19
CA THR A 309 15.53 -12.59 -30.71
C THR A 309 15.25 -12.63 -32.21
N GLN A 310 14.27 -11.85 -32.69
CA GLN A 310 13.93 -11.78 -34.12
C GLN A 310 14.88 -10.88 -34.92
N ASN A 311 15.49 -9.90 -34.26
CA ASN A 311 16.38 -8.90 -34.84
C ASN A 311 17.62 -8.72 -33.94
N PRO A 312 18.56 -9.68 -33.94
CA PRO A 312 19.74 -9.61 -33.09
C PRO A 312 20.51 -8.32 -33.30
N PHE A 313 21.03 -7.74 -32.20
CA PHE A 313 21.93 -6.62 -32.32
C PHE A 313 23.24 -7.12 -32.95
N PRO A 314 23.84 -6.38 -33.91
CA PRO A 314 25.06 -6.83 -34.59
C PRO A 314 26.12 -7.29 -33.58
N ASP A 315 26.71 -8.46 -33.83
CA ASP A 315 27.72 -9.13 -32.98
C ASP A 315 27.22 -9.68 -31.64
N TYR A 316 26.11 -9.17 -31.07
CA TYR A 316 25.53 -9.63 -29.80
C TYR A 316 24.26 -10.46 -30.02
N THR A 317 24.43 -11.77 -30.23
CA THR A 317 23.34 -12.70 -30.63
C THR A 317 22.66 -13.44 -29.48
N TYR A 318 23.26 -13.45 -28.28
CA TYR A 318 22.70 -14.12 -27.10
C TYR A 318 22.02 -13.13 -26.17
N LEU A 319 20.90 -13.52 -25.58
CA LEU A 319 20.02 -12.64 -24.82
C LEU A 319 19.64 -13.26 -23.47
N GLU A 320 19.77 -12.48 -22.40
CA GLU A 320 19.32 -12.84 -21.06
C GLU A 320 18.46 -11.71 -20.46
N ARG A 321 17.50 -12.06 -19.60
CA ARG A 321 16.59 -11.11 -18.93
C ARG A 321 16.71 -11.22 -17.41
N GLY A 322 16.60 -10.09 -16.71
CA GLY A 322 16.54 -10.03 -15.26
C GLY A 322 17.80 -10.61 -14.63
N ASN A 323 18.97 -10.28 -15.20
CA ASN A 323 20.21 -10.89 -14.79
C ASN A 323 20.74 -10.21 -13.51
N LEU A 324 21.02 -11.03 -12.49
CA LEU A 324 21.51 -10.63 -11.17
C LEU A 324 23.03 -10.80 -11.00
N PHE A 325 23.82 -10.88 -12.07
CA PHE A 325 25.27 -11.10 -11.97
C PHE A 325 25.98 -10.04 -11.09
N LEU A 326 25.45 -8.80 -11.03
CA LEU A 326 26.00 -7.76 -10.16
C LEU A 326 25.80 -8.04 -8.65
N ALA A 327 24.94 -9.00 -8.30
CA ALA A 327 24.74 -9.41 -6.91
C ALA A 327 25.91 -10.23 -6.36
N GLY A 328 26.76 -10.81 -7.22
CA GLY A 328 27.90 -11.64 -6.82
C GLY A 328 27.50 -12.72 -5.80
N GLU A 329 28.22 -12.82 -4.68
CA GLU A 329 27.90 -13.77 -3.60
C GLU A 329 26.56 -13.49 -2.89
N LYS A 330 25.95 -12.32 -3.09
CA LYS A 330 24.72 -11.89 -2.41
C LYS A 330 23.44 -12.21 -3.19
N ILE A 331 23.45 -13.17 -4.12
CA ILE A 331 22.26 -13.55 -4.93
C ILE A 331 21.01 -13.87 -4.08
N LYS A 332 21.17 -14.43 -2.87
CA LYS A 332 20.04 -14.72 -1.96
C LYS A 332 19.38 -13.47 -1.35
N ALA A 333 20.08 -12.34 -1.35
CA ALA A 333 19.61 -11.05 -0.85
C ALA A 333 20.28 -9.92 -1.67
N PRO A 334 19.93 -9.79 -2.96
CA PRO A 334 20.68 -8.95 -3.89
C PRO A 334 20.57 -7.47 -3.48
N PRO A 335 21.65 -6.69 -3.56
CA PRO A 335 21.60 -5.28 -3.26
C PRO A 335 20.70 -4.56 -4.28
N LYS A 336 20.04 -3.50 -3.83
CA LYS A 336 19.13 -2.73 -4.68
C LYS A 336 19.88 -2.13 -5.87
N GLY A 337 19.46 -2.52 -7.09
CA GLY A 337 20.09 -2.10 -8.35
C GLY A 337 21.09 -3.12 -8.94
N ALA A 338 21.19 -4.32 -8.36
CA ALA A 338 22.01 -5.41 -8.90
C ALA A 338 21.42 -6.11 -10.13
N GLU A 339 20.11 -6.00 -10.34
CA GLU A 339 19.46 -6.56 -11.52
C GLU A 339 19.68 -5.67 -12.74
N ILE A 340 20.03 -6.26 -13.88
CA ILE A 340 19.97 -5.63 -15.20
C ILE A 340 18.79 -6.21 -15.97
N ASP A 341 17.96 -5.32 -16.53
CA ASP A 341 16.70 -5.72 -17.16
C ASP A 341 16.93 -6.68 -18.35
N LEU A 342 17.85 -6.34 -19.28
CA LEU A 342 18.31 -7.26 -20.33
C LEU A 342 19.83 -7.18 -20.54
N VAL A 343 20.42 -8.28 -20.98
CA VAL A 343 21.84 -8.41 -21.34
C VAL A 343 21.94 -9.03 -22.73
N LEU A 344 22.60 -8.34 -23.66
CA LEU A 344 22.95 -8.88 -24.98
C LEU A 344 24.43 -9.29 -24.95
N LYS A 345 24.77 -10.51 -25.37
CA LYS A 345 26.13 -11.07 -25.30
C LYS A 345 26.62 -11.52 -26.68
N GLU A 346 27.92 -11.44 -26.91
CA GLU A 346 28.56 -12.00 -28.11
C GLU A 346 28.55 -13.54 -28.13
N SER A 347 28.65 -14.18 -26.95
CA SER A 347 28.67 -15.64 -26.79
C SER A 347 27.80 -16.13 -25.62
N GLU A 348 27.60 -17.45 -25.51
CA GLU A 348 26.86 -18.07 -24.39
C GLU A 348 27.60 -18.00 -23.05
N GLU A 349 28.87 -17.63 -23.05
CA GLU A 349 29.72 -17.63 -21.86
C GLU A 349 29.19 -16.71 -20.74
N GLU A 350 29.70 -16.91 -19.53
CA GLU A 350 29.41 -16.04 -18.40
C GLU A 350 29.86 -14.60 -18.70
N ILE A 351 29.19 -13.63 -18.07
CA ILE A 351 29.38 -12.19 -18.32
C ILE A 351 30.83 -11.70 -18.15
N ASN A 352 31.64 -12.42 -17.37
CA ASN A 352 33.05 -12.09 -17.14
C ASN A 352 33.96 -12.48 -18.31
N ASN A 353 33.49 -13.36 -19.20
CA ASN A 353 34.27 -13.94 -20.30
C ASN A 353 33.71 -13.57 -21.68
N THR A 354 32.63 -12.78 -21.74
CA THR A 354 32.02 -12.35 -23.00
C THR A 354 31.74 -10.87 -22.97
N ASN A 355 31.87 -10.23 -24.13
CA ASN A 355 31.46 -8.86 -24.33
C ASN A 355 29.93 -8.77 -24.24
N TYR A 356 29.44 -7.68 -23.67
CA TYR A 356 28.01 -7.50 -23.51
C TYR A 356 27.53 -6.06 -23.57
N ILE A 357 26.24 -5.91 -23.89
CA ILE A 357 25.48 -4.68 -23.80
C ILE A 357 24.50 -4.80 -22.64
N ALA A 358 24.51 -3.82 -21.75
CA ALA A 358 23.54 -3.71 -20.66
C ALA A 358 22.34 -2.88 -21.12
N VAL A 359 21.13 -3.38 -20.95
CA VAL A 359 19.90 -2.68 -21.34
C VAL A 359 19.03 -2.41 -20.11
N GLU A 360 18.57 -1.17 -19.96
CA GLU A 360 17.61 -0.75 -18.94
C GLU A 360 16.33 -0.24 -19.56
N CYS A 361 15.20 -0.76 -19.10
CA CYS A 361 13.89 -0.34 -19.54
C CYS A 361 13.24 0.57 -18.49
N LYS A 362 12.72 1.74 -18.90
CA LYS A 362 12.04 2.67 -17.99
C LYS A 362 10.86 3.35 -18.69
N SER A 363 9.79 3.60 -17.93
CA SER A 363 8.68 4.43 -18.44
C SER A 363 9.17 5.86 -18.70
N ALA A 364 8.87 6.39 -19.89
CA ALA A 364 9.16 7.77 -20.26
C ALA A 364 8.58 8.78 -19.25
N ARG A 365 7.36 8.51 -18.74
CA ARG A 365 6.71 9.36 -17.72
C ARG A 365 7.51 9.37 -16.42
N ILE A 366 8.00 8.21 -15.98
CA ILE A 366 8.77 8.08 -14.73
C ILE A 366 10.14 8.72 -14.92
N PHE A 367 10.76 8.54 -16.09
CA PHE A 367 12.00 9.22 -16.46
C PHE A 367 11.89 10.73 -16.31
N LEU A 368 10.85 11.35 -16.88
CA LEU A 368 10.65 12.80 -16.79
C LEU A 368 10.31 13.27 -15.37
N SER A 369 9.43 12.55 -14.66
CA SER A 369 8.92 13.00 -13.34
C SER A 369 9.83 12.66 -12.16
N LYS A 370 10.71 11.66 -12.29
CA LYS A 370 11.57 11.14 -11.22
C LYS A 370 13.02 10.97 -11.67
N PHE A 371 13.50 11.86 -12.55
CA PHE A 371 14.84 11.77 -13.14
C PHE A 371 15.96 11.63 -12.10
N GLU A 372 15.98 12.47 -11.07
CA GLU A 372 17.02 12.40 -10.02
C GLU A 372 17.08 11.04 -9.31
N LYS A 373 15.91 10.43 -9.09
CA LYS A 373 15.84 9.09 -8.51
C LYS A 373 16.44 8.04 -9.45
N ILE A 374 16.19 8.17 -10.75
CA ILE A 374 16.73 7.26 -11.78
C ILE A 374 18.24 7.45 -11.92
N LYS A 375 18.72 8.69 -11.95
CA LYS A 375 20.15 9.03 -11.97
C LYS A 375 20.88 8.42 -10.79
N GLU A 376 20.34 8.52 -9.58
CA GLU A 376 20.93 7.89 -8.39
C GLU A 376 20.87 6.35 -8.42
N GLN A 377 19.81 5.76 -8.98
CA GLN A 377 19.75 4.31 -9.20
C GLN A 377 20.81 3.84 -10.20
N PHE A 378 20.96 4.56 -11.31
CA PHE A 378 21.96 4.28 -12.33
C PHE A 378 23.37 4.41 -11.75
N LYS A 379 23.67 5.48 -11.00
CA LYS A 379 24.94 5.66 -10.29
C LYS A 379 25.27 4.49 -9.35
N LYS A 380 24.29 3.96 -8.63
CA LYS A 380 24.49 2.77 -7.77
C LYS A 380 24.83 1.52 -8.58
N LYS A 381 24.19 1.34 -9.73
CA LYS A 381 24.48 0.24 -10.66
C LYS A 381 25.88 0.33 -11.24
N LEU A 382 26.31 1.51 -11.71
CA LEU A 382 27.67 1.73 -12.19
C LEU A 382 28.73 1.44 -11.12
N LYS A 383 28.46 1.79 -9.85
CA LYS A 383 29.34 1.43 -8.72
C LYS A 383 29.46 -0.08 -8.52
N LEU A 384 28.35 -0.83 -8.68
CA LEU A 384 28.37 -2.30 -8.58
C LEU A 384 29.13 -2.94 -9.75
N MET A 385 28.94 -2.43 -10.97
CA MET A 385 29.70 -2.85 -12.15
C MET A 385 31.21 -2.65 -11.93
N LEU A 386 31.59 -1.46 -11.43
CA LEU A 386 32.98 -1.14 -11.13
C LEU A 386 33.56 -2.05 -10.04
N SER A 387 32.81 -2.34 -8.97
CA SER A 387 33.29 -3.22 -7.89
C SER A 387 33.46 -4.67 -8.33
N ASN A 388 32.64 -5.12 -9.27
CA ASN A 388 32.65 -6.50 -9.75
C ASN A 388 33.50 -6.68 -11.02
N ALA A 389 34.20 -5.63 -11.49
CA ALA A 389 34.97 -5.63 -12.73
C ALA A 389 34.17 -6.09 -13.97
N THR A 390 32.86 -5.81 -14.00
CA THR A 390 31.94 -6.18 -15.08
C THR A 390 31.48 -4.95 -15.82
N VAL A 391 32.20 -4.56 -16.88
CA VAL A 391 31.95 -3.31 -17.61
C VAL A 391 31.32 -3.63 -18.97
N PRO A 392 30.14 -3.09 -19.31
CA PRO A 392 29.53 -3.31 -20.61
C PRO A 392 30.28 -2.54 -21.72
N ASP A 393 30.15 -2.98 -22.96
CA ASP A 393 30.63 -2.24 -24.12
C ASP A 393 29.75 -1.05 -24.47
N GLU A 394 28.44 -1.26 -24.39
CA GLU A 394 27.45 -0.22 -24.52
C GLU A 394 26.38 -0.33 -23.42
N PHE A 395 25.83 0.81 -23.03
CA PHE A 395 24.68 0.88 -22.15
C PHE A 395 23.47 1.40 -22.93
N HIS A 396 22.37 0.66 -22.96
CA HIS A 396 21.17 1.04 -23.69
C HIS A 396 20.08 1.42 -22.69
N PHE A 397 19.57 2.65 -22.78
CA PHE A 397 18.35 3.04 -22.07
C PHE A 397 17.17 2.99 -23.04
N PHE A 398 16.22 2.11 -22.75
CA PHE A 398 14.98 2.00 -23.49
C PHE A 398 13.85 2.68 -22.73
N PHE A 399 13.18 3.63 -23.38
CA PHE A 399 12.03 4.32 -22.83
C PHE A 399 10.75 3.90 -23.53
N TYR A 400 9.67 3.71 -22.76
CA TYR A 400 8.36 3.42 -23.33
C TYR A 400 7.27 4.38 -22.86
N THR A 401 6.27 4.58 -23.71
CA THR A 401 5.06 5.36 -23.42
C THR A 401 3.82 4.74 -24.06
N PHE A 402 2.64 5.21 -23.62
CA PHE A 402 1.34 4.80 -24.13
C PHE A 402 0.59 6.05 -24.63
N PRO A 403 0.75 6.44 -25.89
CA PRO A 403 0.09 7.64 -26.40
C PRO A 403 -1.43 7.42 -26.50
N PRO A 404 -2.24 8.47 -26.33
CA PRO A 404 -3.70 8.37 -26.36
C PRO A 404 -4.27 8.09 -27.76
N LYS A 405 -3.50 8.36 -28.81
CA LYS A 405 -3.85 8.11 -30.22
C LYS A 405 -2.60 7.63 -30.96
N LYS A 406 -2.78 6.91 -32.07
CA LYS A 406 -1.69 6.53 -32.96
C LYS A 406 -0.95 7.77 -33.42
N GLY A 407 0.24 7.96 -32.87
CA GLY A 407 1.14 9.05 -33.19
C GLY A 407 2.27 8.55 -34.09
N ASP A 408 2.82 9.46 -34.89
CA ASP A 408 4.11 9.25 -35.52
C ASP A 408 5.20 9.14 -34.43
N ILE A 409 5.96 8.04 -34.41
CA ILE A 409 7.03 7.80 -33.43
C ILE A 409 8.05 8.94 -33.41
N SER A 410 8.35 9.54 -34.57
CA SER A 410 9.26 10.68 -34.67
C SER A 410 8.71 11.89 -33.90
N ARG A 411 7.41 12.16 -34.02
CA ARG A 411 6.75 13.23 -33.27
C ARG A 411 6.77 12.99 -31.77
N GLU A 412 6.51 11.75 -31.33
CA GLU A 412 6.52 11.41 -29.90
C GLU A 412 7.94 11.51 -29.30
N ILE A 413 8.96 11.11 -30.06
CA ILE A 413 10.37 11.30 -29.68
C ILE A 413 10.69 12.78 -29.49
N GLU A 414 10.28 13.65 -30.42
CA GLU A 414 10.55 15.09 -30.30
C GLU A 414 9.83 15.72 -29.09
N ILE A 415 8.59 15.31 -28.80
CA ILE A 415 7.89 15.74 -27.58
C ILE A 415 8.64 15.26 -26.33
N PHE A 416 9.10 14.02 -26.33
CA PHE A 416 9.84 13.44 -25.21
C PHE A 416 11.18 14.16 -24.99
N LYS A 417 11.96 14.38 -26.04
CA LYS A 417 13.21 15.15 -26.02
C LYS A 417 13.00 16.54 -25.44
N HIS A 418 12.02 17.29 -25.97
CA HIS A 418 11.74 18.65 -25.49
C HIS A 418 11.41 18.68 -23.98
N ARG A 419 10.70 17.67 -23.46
CA ARG A 419 10.37 17.56 -22.04
C ARG A 419 11.53 17.11 -21.16
N ALA A 420 12.55 16.49 -21.74
CA ALA A 420 13.72 15.99 -21.03
C ALA A 420 14.79 17.07 -20.77
N TYR A 421 14.53 18.34 -21.09
CA TYR A 421 15.41 19.46 -20.75
C TYR A 421 15.03 20.08 -19.40
N ARG A 422 16.03 20.38 -18.57
CA ARG A 422 15.87 21.29 -17.43
C ARG A 422 16.12 22.72 -17.87
N THR A 423 15.28 23.63 -17.38
CA THR A 423 15.62 25.05 -17.31
C THR A 423 16.25 25.30 -15.95
N ASP A 424 17.55 25.52 -15.90
CA ASP A 424 18.22 25.95 -14.68
C ASP A 424 17.81 27.40 -14.39
N GLY A 425 17.30 27.63 -13.19
CA GLY A 425 16.84 28.94 -12.74
C GLY A 425 18.00 29.93 -12.64
N GLY A 426 18.30 30.61 -13.75
CA GLY A 426 19.22 31.75 -13.79
C GLY A 426 20.27 31.74 -14.90
N THR A 427 20.49 30.64 -15.60
CA THR A 427 21.44 30.57 -16.74
C THR A 427 20.74 30.01 -17.98
N ASN A 428 21.00 30.60 -19.16
CA ASN A 428 20.41 30.19 -20.44
C ASN A 428 20.90 28.81 -20.96
N THR A 429 21.52 28.00 -20.12
CA THR A 429 22.06 26.67 -20.45
C THR A 429 21.02 25.59 -20.13
N LYS A 430 20.39 25.02 -21.16
CA LYS A 430 19.54 23.84 -21.03
C LYS A 430 20.41 22.59 -21.12
N THR A 431 20.58 21.85 -20.03
CA THR A 431 21.19 20.51 -20.07
C THR A 431 20.07 19.47 -20.20
N SER A 432 20.19 18.52 -21.12
CA SER A 432 19.21 17.44 -21.23
C SER A 432 19.48 16.33 -20.21
N HIS A 433 18.43 15.68 -19.71
CA HIS A 433 18.53 14.49 -18.86
C HIS A 433 19.37 13.37 -19.52
N PHE A 434 19.38 13.30 -20.85
CA PHE A 434 20.19 12.31 -21.58
C PHE A 434 21.67 12.63 -21.50
N GLU A 435 22.07 13.90 -21.69
CA GLU A 435 23.47 14.34 -21.52
C GLU A 435 23.98 14.05 -20.11
N GLU A 436 23.14 14.25 -19.09
CA GLU A 436 23.50 13.96 -17.71
C GLU A 436 23.79 12.46 -17.48
N LEU A 437 22.97 11.56 -18.05
CA LEU A 437 23.24 10.12 -17.96
C LEU A 437 24.48 9.72 -18.76
N SER A 438 24.68 10.30 -19.94
CA SER A 438 25.87 10.08 -20.76
C SER A 438 27.15 10.50 -20.04
N ARG A 439 27.15 11.69 -19.44
CA ARG A 439 28.27 12.20 -18.66
C ARG A 439 28.56 11.30 -17.46
N LEU A 440 27.51 10.89 -16.74
CA LEU A 440 27.64 9.99 -15.59
C LEU A 440 28.25 8.63 -15.98
N LEU A 441 27.88 8.04 -17.12
CA LEU A 441 28.52 6.81 -17.61
C LEU A 441 30.00 7.06 -17.94
N THR A 442 30.30 8.17 -18.63
CA THR A 442 31.66 8.52 -19.06
C THR A 442 32.58 8.75 -17.86
N ASP A 443 32.08 9.37 -16.80
CA ASP A 443 32.82 9.61 -15.56
C ASP A 443 33.24 8.29 -14.87
N PHE A 444 32.40 7.24 -14.96
CA PHE A 444 32.71 5.92 -14.40
C PHE A 444 33.55 5.06 -15.35
N PHE A 445 33.24 5.09 -16.64
CA PHE A 445 33.82 4.22 -17.67
C PHE A 445 34.16 5.03 -18.92
N PRO A 446 35.33 5.69 -18.95
CA PRO A 446 35.75 6.50 -20.09
C PRO A 446 35.77 5.69 -21.39
N GLY A 447 35.21 6.26 -22.47
CA GLY A 447 35.17 5.63 -23.79
C GLY A 447 34.01 4.65 -24.03
N LYS A 448 33.23 4.30 -23.00
CA LYS A 448 32.00 3.50 -23.17
C LYS A 448 30.85 4.38 -23.66
N LYS A 449 29.95 3.78 -24.45
CA LYS A 449 28.84 4.49 -25.11
C LYS A 449 27.52 4.25 -24.41
N ILE A 450 26.64 5.24 -24.45
CA ILE A 450 25.23 5.10 -24.09
C ILE A 450 24.38 5.34 -25.34
N ARG A 451 23.35 4.52 -25.52
CA ARG A 451 22.31 4.73 -26.54
C ARG A 451 20.96 4.84 -25.88
N PHE A 452 20.09 5.63 -26.48
CA PHE A 452 18.75 5.83 -25.97
C PHE A 452 17.75 5.40 -27.04
N PHE A 453 16.76 4.64 -26.63
CA PHE A 453 15.70 4.16 -27.51
C PHE A 453 14.35 4.57 -26.96
N PHE A 454 13.37 4.68 -27.86
CA PHE A 454 12.00 5.05 -27.53
C PHE A 454 11.02 4.11 -28.20
N ALA A 455 10.00 3.69 -27.47
CA ALA A 455 8.89 2.91 -27.99
C ALA A 455 7.54 3.46 -27.52
N THR A 456 6.56 3.30 -28.40
CA THR A 456 5.16 3.64 -28.13
C THR A 456 4.31 2.38 -28.24
N PHE A 457 3.35 2.21 -27.32
CA PHE A 457 2.43 1.08 -27.35
C PHE A 457 0.98 1.58 -27.29
N GLU A 458 0.11 0.96 -28.07
CA GLU A 458 -1.30 1.34 -28.14
C GLU A 458 -2.12 0.61 -27.07
N LEU A 459 -2.38 1.23 -25.92
CA LEU A 459 -3.34 0.69 -24.95
C LEU A 459 -4.80 0.87 -25.39
N ASN A 460 -5.07 1.82 -26.29
CA ASN A 460 -6.43 2.27 -26.64
C ASN A 460 -7.13 1.49 -27.77
N ARG A 461 -6.64 0.32 -28.20
CA ARG A 461 -7.42 -0.62 -29.04
C ARG A 461 -8.48 -1.38 -28.23
N VAL A 462 -9.24 -0.60 -27.46
CA VAL A 462 -10.18 -1.00 -26.41
C VAL A 462 -11.53 -1.44 -26.99
N TYR A 463 -11.77 -1.25 -28.29
CA TYR A 463 -13.09 -1.46 -28.90
C TYR A 463 -13.16 -2.61 -29.92
N ASP A 464 -12.05 -3.28 -30.24
CA ASP A 464 -12.02 -4.38 -31.22
C ASP A 464 -11.80 -5.77 -30.60
N TYR A 465 -11.52 -5.86 -29.29
CA TYR A 465 -11.26 -7.12 -28.58
C TYR A 465 -11.95 -7.13 -27.21
N ASP A 466 -12.42 -8.30 -26.77
CA ASP A 466 -13.01 -8.52 -25.43
C ASP A 466 -12.03 -8.27 -24.27
N ASN A 467 -10.72 -8.08 -24.57
CA ASN A 467 -9.68 -7.79 -23.60
C ASN A 467 -8.59 -6.83 -24.16
N PRO A 468 -8.40 -5.64 -23.57
CA PRO A 468 -7.40 -4.64 -24.02
C PRO A 468 -5.94 -5.14 -23.92
N TYR A 469 -5.64 -6.08 -23.04
CA TYR A 469 -4.31 -6.70 -22.94
C TYR A 469 -3.99 -7.64 -24.09
N GLN A 470 -5.01 -8.22 -24.74
CA GLN A 470 -4.79 -9.15 -25.85
C GLN A 470 -4.22 -8.41 -27.06
N SER A 471 -4.68 -7.18 -27.33
CA SER A 471 -4.10 -6.33 -28.36
C SER A 471 -2.66 -5.94 -28.03
N PHE A 472 -2.36 -5.56 -26.78
CA PHE A 472 -1.01 -5.18 -26.35
C PHE A 472 -0.02 -6.36 -26.40
N VAL A 473 -0.45 -7.54 -25.95
CA VAL A 473 0.35 -8.78 -26.04
C VAL A 473 0.60 -9.17 -27.50
N ASN A 474 -0.32 -8.87 -28.41
CA ASN A 474 -0.17 -9.16 -29.84
C ASN A 474 0.59 -8.06 -30.60
N GLU A 475 0.76 -6.86 -30.04
CA GLU A 475 1.52 -5.78 -30.67
C GLU A 475 3.01 -6.14 -30.72
N LYS A 476 3.63 -6.01 -31.89
CA LYS A 476 5.07 -6.24 -32.10
C LYS A 476 5.81 -4.92 -32.16
N LEU A 477 7.04 -4.91 -31.65
CA LEU A 477 7.97 -3.80 -31.86
C LEU A 477 8.49 -3.86 -33.30
N VAL A 478 8.35 -2.74 -34.01
CA VAL A 478 8.81 -2.58 -35.40
C VAL A 478 9.62 -1.29 -35.49
N ARG A 479 10.91 -1.43 -35.82
CA ARG A 479 11.83 -0.29 -35.91
C ARG A 479 11.36 0.69 -36.98
N GLY A 480 11.34 1.99 -36.64
CA GLY A 480 10.83 3.06 -37.50
C GLY A 480 9.31 3.23 -37.50
N VAL A 481 8.56 2.35 -36.82
CA VAL A 481 7.08 2.45 -36.73
C VAL A 481 6.64 2.81 -35.31
N ASN A 482 6.95 1.97 -34.33
CA ASN A 482 6.60 2.17 -32.92
C ASN A 482 7.82 1.99 -31.99
N PHE A 483 9.01 1.88 -32.57
CA PHE A 483 10.30 1.73 -31.90
C PHE A 483 11.40 2.45 -32.69
N ALA A 484 12.20 3.30 -32.05
CA ALA A 484 13.33 3.95 -32.72
C ALA A 484 14.43 4.36 -31.72
N GLU A 485 15.63 4.61 -32.26
CA GLU A 485 16.73 5.21 -31.50
C GLU A 485 16.50 6.73 -31.38
N ILE A 486 16.80 7.29 -30.22
CA ILE A 486 16.75 8.72 -29.97
C ILE A 486 18.11 9.29 -30.37
N GLU A 487 18.14 10.01 -31.49
CA GLU A 487 19.33 10.77 -31.88
C GLU A 487 19.48 11.98 -30.97
N ILE A 488 20.58 12.02 -30.22
CA ILE A 488 20.96 13.19 -29.41
C ILE A 488 21.98 13.98 -30.22
N GLU A 489 21.66 15.24 -30.49
CA GLU A 489 22.61 16.16 -31.10
C GLU A 489 23.82 16.32 -30.16
N LYS A 490 25.02 16.08 -30.69
CA LYS A 490 26.28 16.10 -29.93
C LYS A 490 26.72 17.51 -29.58
#